data_AF-A0AA50DVX7-F1
#
_entry.id   AF-A0AA50DVX7-F1
#
_cell.length_a   1.000
_cell.length_b   1.000
_cell.length_c   1.000
_cell.angle_alpha   90.00
_cell.angle_beta   90.00
_cell.angle_gamma   90.00
#
_symmetry.space_group_name_H-M   'P 1'
#
loop_
_entity.id
_entity.type
_entity.pdbx_description
1 polymer ?
#
loop_
_entity_poly.entity_id
_entity_poly.type
_entity_poly.pdbx_seq_one_letter_code
_entity_poly.pdbx_strand_id
1 'polypeptide(L)'
;MLKTFQTLSNSRDFLQSFGDLFEIYVGEILKRYFGEDKVINLNDYFKLKTNNKKQSKIADWLIDIDNSIFIFECKSQLLPVKVKQTFNKTFFDTWSINVFQKGSSQLESTVQLLQKDDSYQGKQIFKFIVLNENLYLAENLIFKDLIMSRIPKENSNFYTITIQELELLEVPIKKFGMHKIMAEKQDVDKRNRPEEGQSFIHICKNIGSIELKNSWVEETYHNFFDQYNI
;
A
#
# COMPACT_ATOMS: atom_id res chain seq x y z
N MET A 1 -22.97 -20.45 -17.24
CA MET A 1 -22.60 -19.05 -16.98
C MET A 1 -21.89 -18.88 -15.63
N LEU A 2 -22.53 -19.22 -14.49
CA LEU A 2 -21.89 -19.14 -13.15
C LEU A 2 -20.66 -20.06 -12.95
N LYS A 3 -20.67 -21.28 -13.50
CA LYS A 3 -19.52 -22.20 -13.44
C LYS A 3 -18.31 -21.71 -14.25
N THR A 4 -18.55 -20.97 -15.33
CA THR A 4 -17.51 -20.44 -16.23
C THR A 4 -16.77 -19.26 -15.57
N PHE A 5 -17.47 -18.45 -14.76
CA PHE A 5 -16.89 -17.34 -14.01
C PHE A 5 -15.98 -17.82 -12.86
N GLN A 6 -16.35 -18.90 -12.16
CA GLN A 6 -15.53 -19.51 -11.09
C GLN A 6 -14.26 -20.19 -11.60
N THR A 7 -14.25 -20.69 -12.85
CA THR A 7 -13.03 -21.20 -13.49
C THR A 7 -12.09 -20.10 -13.97
N LEU A 8 -12.61 -18.90 -14.26
CA LEU A 8 -11.81 -17.73 -14.66
C LEU A 8 -11.18 -17.00 -13.47
N SER A 9 -11.85 -16.97 -12.31
CA SER A 9 -11.39 -16.24 -11.12
C SER A 9 -10.10 -16.78 -10.48
N ASN A 10 -9.66 -17.98 -10.86
CA ASN A 10 -8.38 -18.58 -10.45
C ASN A 10 -7.38 -18.74 -11.62
N SER A 11 -7.71 -18.22 -12.80
CA SER A 11 -6.75 -18.20 -13.90
C SER A 11 -5.61 -17.24 -13.56
N ARG A 12 -4.38 -17.63 -13.87
CA ARG A 12 -3.20 -16.80 -13.65
C ARG A 12 -3.35 -15.43 -14.31
N ASP A 13 -3.97 -15.40 -15.49
CA ASP A 13 -4.20 -14.19 -16.27
C ASP A 13 -5.16 -13.24 -15.55
N PHE A 14 -6.27 -13.74 -15.00
CA PHE A 14 -7.19 -12.91 -14.20
C PHE A 14 -6.49 -12.32 -12.96
N LEU A 15 -5.74 -13.14 -12.23
CA LEU A 15 -5.03 -12.67 -11.04
C LEU A 15 -3.97 -11.61 -11.37
N GLN A 16 -3.28 -11.76 -12.51
CA GLN A 16 -2.34 -10.76 -13.00
C GLN A 16 -3.07 -9.47 -13.39
N SER A 17 -4.09 -9.55 -14.25
CA SER A 17 -4.83 -8.36 -14.69
C SER A 17 -5.53 -7.63 -13.53
N PHE A 18 -6.02 -8.36 -12.53
CA PHE A 18 -6.57 -7.75 -11.31
C PHE A 18 -5.48 -7.06 -10.49
N GLY A 19 -4.28 -7.64 -10.40
CA GLY A 19 -3.10 -6.98 -9.82
C GLY A 19 -2.79 -5.66 -10.53
N ASP A 20 -2.71 -5.68 -11.86
CA ASP A 20 -2.42 -4.50 -12.67
C ASP A 20 -3.49 -3.40 -12.46
N LEU A 21 -4.77 -3.78 -12.42
CA LEU A 21 -5.87 -2.85 -12.13
C LEU A 21 -5.82 -2.28 -10.72
N PHE A 22 -5.44 -3.10 -9.73
CA PHE A 22 -5.28 -2.65 -8.35
C PHE A 22 -4.13 -1.63 -8.23
N GLU A 23 -3.01 -1.88 -8.91
CA GLU A 23 -1.89 -0.93 -8.99
C GLU A 23 -2.32 0.41 -9.60
N ILE A 24 -3.07 0.37 -10.71
CA ILE A 24 -3.62 1.58 -11.35
C ILE A 24 -4.53 2.33 -10.39
N TYR A 25 -5.47 1.63 -9.74
CA TYR A 25 -6.41 2.23 -8.80
C TYR A 25 -5.70 2.94 -7.64
N VAL A 26 -4.69 2.30 -7.03
CA VAL A 26 -3.86 2.93 -6.01
C VAL A 26 -3.18 4.19 -6.56
N GLY A 27 -2.61 4.11 -7.77
CA GLY A 27 -1.98 5.26 -8.42
C GLY A 27 -2.91 6.46 -8.58
N GLU A 28 -4.16 6.24 -9.01
CA GLU A 28 -5.17 7.30 -9.14
C GLU A 28 -5.53 7.93 -7.79
N ILE A 29 -5.66 7.11 -6.73
CA ILE A 29 -5.85 7.62 -5.38
C ILE A 29 -4.68 8.52 -4.96
N LEU A 30 -3.44 8.07 -5.16
CA LEU A 30 -2.26 8.85 -4.79
C LEU A 30 -2.17 10.17 -5.56
N LYS A 31 -2.38 10.15 -6.89
CA LYS A 31 -2.39 11.36 -7.72
C LYS A 31 -3.44 12.36 -7.26
N ARG A 32 -4.62 11.89 -6.89
CA ARG A 32 -5.71 12.73 -6.36
C ARG A 32 -5.29 13.46 -5.09
N TYR A 33 -4.53 12.82 -4.22
CA TYR A 33 -4.16 13.35 -2.91
C TYR A 33 -2.98 14.32 -2.97
N PHE A 34 -2.01 14.00 -3.82
CA PHE A 34 -0.71 14.68 -3.82
C PHE A 34 -0.46 15.55 -5.06
N GLY A 35 -1.21 15.33 -6.14
CA GLY A 35 -0.99 15.94 -7.46
C GLY A 35 -0.26 15.00 -8.40
N GLU A 36 -0.60 15.02 -9.69
CA GLU A 36 0.02 14.17 -10.72
C GLU A 36 1.53 14.43 -10.88
N ASP A 37 1.97 15.66 -10.63
CA ASP A 37 3.36 16.09 -10.73
C ASP A 37 4.27 15.46 -9.67
N LYS A 38 3.70 15.04 -8.54
CA LYS A 38 4.45 14.48 -7.40
C LYS A 38 4.41 12.96 -7.34
N VAL A 39 3.51 12.33 -8.09
CA VAL A 39 3.28 10.88 -8.07
C VAL A 39 3.89 10.25 -9.30
N ILE A 40 4.88 9.39 -9.07
CA ILE A 40 5.70 8.78 -10.11
C ILE A 40 5.39 7.28 -10.17
N ASN A 41 4.99 6.80 -11.35
CA ASN A 41 5.01 5.36 -11.64
C ASN A 41 6.45 4.90 -11.81
N LEU A 42 6.92 4.05 -10.90
CA LEU A 42 8.33 3.66 -10.84
C LEU A 42 8.75 2.77 -12.00
N ASN A 43 7.85 1.91 -12.48
CA ASN A 43 8.10 1.09 -13.68
C ASN A 43 8.39 1.99 -14.88
N ASP A 44 7.62 3.04 -15.09
CA ASP A 44 7.82 3.94 -16.22
C ASP A 44 9.04 4.86 -16.04
N TYR A 45 9.25 5.37 -14.81
CA TYR A 45 10.42 6.17 -14.47
C TYR A 45 11.74 5.45 -14.77
N PHE A 46 11.87 4.22 -14.30
CA PHE A 46 13.10 3.47 -14.51
C PHE A 46 13.21 2.91 -15.93
N LYS A 47 12.10 2.54 -16.61
CA LYS A 47 12.16 2.06 -18.01
C LYS A 47 12.84 3.09 -18.92
N LEU A 48 12.48 4.37 -18.73
CA LEU A 48 13.08 5.49 -19.44
C LEU A 48 14.56 5.65 -19.11
N LYS A 49 14.96 5.50 -17.84
CA LYS A 49 16.37 5.63 -17.43
C LYS A 49 17.26 4.45 -17.84
N THR A 50 16.72 3.24 -17.96
CA THR A 50 17.53 2.03 -18.23
C THR A 50 17.50 1.57 -19.69
N ASN A 51 17.02 2.39 -20.63
CA ASN A 51 16.86 2.03 -22.04
C ASN A 51 16.16 0.65 -22.22
N ASN A 52 15.05 0.43 -21.52
CA ASN A 52 14.26 -0.82 -21.58
C ASN A 52 14.99 -2.13 -21.17
N LYS A 53 16.13 -2.07 -20.48
CA LYS A 53 16.72 -3.27 -19.87
C LYS A 53 15.80 -3.86 -18.80
N LYS A 54 15.70 -5.20 -18.75
CA LYS A 54 14.89 -5.95 -17.77
C LYS A 54 15.29 -5.54 -16.35
N GLN A 55 14.36 -4.91 -15.63
CA GLN A 55 14.62 -4.37 -14.30
C GLN A 55 14.50 -5.42 -13.20
N SER A 56 15.17 -5.12 -12.09
CA SER A 56 14.88 -5.69 -10.77
C SER A 56 13.41 -5.46 -10.42
N LYS A 57 12.83 -6.37 -9.62
CA LYS A 57 11.48 -6.16 -9.08
C LYS A 57 11.54 -4.96 -8.13
N ILE A 58 10.94 -3.85 -8.56
CA ILE A 58 10.84 -2.59 -7.82
C ILE A 58 9.40 -2.44 -7.31
N ALA A 59 9.18 -1.40 -6.50
CA ALA A 59 7.88 -0.95 -6.07
C ALA A 59 7.13 -0.23 -7.20
N ASP A 60 5.84 0.00 -7.01
CA ASP A 60 4.96 0.47 -8.08
C ASP A 60 4.92 2.00 -8.17
N TRP A 61 4.83 2.65 -7.02
CA TRP A 61 4.62 4.09 -6.93
C TRP A 61 5.60 4.77 -5.99
N LEU A 62 5.95 6.00 -6.33
CA LEU A 62 6.73 6.91 -5.51
C LEU A 62 6.03 8.26 -5.44
N ILE A 63 6.09 8.88 -4.27
CA ILE A 63 5.65 10.25 -4.07
C ILE A 63 6.85 11.06 -3.57
N ASP A 64 7.21 12.10 -4.31
CA ASP A 64 8.29 13.01 -3.95
C ASP A 64 7.72 14.33 -3.43
N ILE A 65 7.88 14.59 -2.13
CA ILE A 65 7.37 15.81 -1.48
C ILE A 65 8.42 16.34 -0.52
N ASP A 66 8.80 17.59 -0.71
CA ASP A 66 9.76 18.31 0.13
C ASP A 66 11.06 17.50 0.30
N ASN A 67 11.38 17.12 1.55
CA ASN A 67 12.55 16.33 1.90
C ASN A 67 12.19 14.87 2.24
N SER A 68 11.08 14.34 1.72
CA SER A 68 10.69 12.95 1.92
C SER A 68 10.18 12.27 0.67
N ILE A 69 10.34 10.96 0.67
CA ILE A 69 9.90 10.05 -0.37
C ILE A 69 9.00 9.01 0.28
N PHE A 70 7.84 8.78 -0.33
CA PHE A 70 6.91 7.74 0.08
C PHE A 70 6.84 6.70 -1.05
N ILE A 71 7.26 5.47 -0.77
CA ILE A 71 7.31 4.38 -1.74
C ILE A 71 6.18 3.40 -1.44
N PHE A 72 5.39 3.03 -2.44
CA PHE A 72 4.24 2.14 -2.30
C PHE A 72 4.38 0.91 -3.20
N GLU A 73 4.25 -0.26 -2.59
CA GLU A 73 4.13 -1.56 -3.24
C GLU A 73 2.70 -2.07 -3.06
N CYS A 74 2.03 -2.45 -4.14
CA CYS A 74 0.65 -2.88 -4.14
C CYS A 74 0.57 -4.42 -4.12
N LYS A 75 -0.21 -4.97 -3.20
CA LYS A 75 -0.47 -6.40 -3.10
C LYS A 75 -1.97 -6.68 -3.12
N SER A 76 -2.44 -7.12 -4.29
CA SER A 76 -3.85 -7.48 -4.51
C SER A 76 -4.27 -8.82 -3.88
N GLN A 77 -3.30 -9.65 -3.50
CA GLN A 77 -3.53 -11.00 -3.01
C GLN A 77 -4.23 -11.04 -1.64
N LEU A 78 -5.43 -11.62 -1.61
CA LEU A 78 -6.22 -11.82 -0.40
C LEU A 78 -5.63 -12.87 0.53
N LEU A 79 -5.89 -12.72 1.84
CA LEU A 79 -5.56 -13.74 2.84
C LEU A 79 -6.34 -15.03 2.52
N PRO A 80 -5.70 -16.21 2.49
CA PRO A 80 -6.39 -17.44 2.11
C PRO A 80 -7.54 -17.79 3.06
N VAL A 81 -8.66 -18.28 2.50
CA VAL A 81 -9.86 -18.64 3.28
C VAL A 81 -9.55 -19.62 4.42
N LYS A 82 -8.66 -20.59 4.19
CA LYS A 82 -8.23 -21.55 5.24
C LYS A 82 -7.52 -20.88 6.41
N VAL A 83 -6.85 -19.75 6.19
CA VAL A 83 -6.26 -18.97 7.30
C VAL A 83 -7.37 -18.27 8.08
N LYS A 84 -8.33 -17.65 7.39
CA LYS A 84 -9.46 -16.95 8.04
C LYS A 84 -10.34 -17.89 8.86
N GLN A 85 -10.56 -19.10 8.37
CA GLN A 85 -11.47 -20.06 9.01
C GLN A 85 -10.82 -20.85 10.15
N THR A 86 -9.58 -21.30 9.98
CA THR A 86 -8.95 -22.26 10.91
C THR A 86 -7.51 -21.94 11.26
N PHE A 87 -7.01 -20.76 10.88
CA PHE A 87 -5.62 -20.35 11.08
C PHE A 87 -4.61 -21.39 10.58
N ASN A 88 -4.79 -21.89 9.35
CA ASN A 88 -3.85 -22.84 8.80
C ASN A 88 -2.46 -22.18 8.57
N LYS A 89 -1.49 -22.57 9.42
CA LYS A 89 -0.13 -22.01 9.43
C LYS A 89 0.58 -22.10 8.07
N THR A 90 0.48 -23.21 7.36
CA THR A 90 1.16 -23.39 6.07
C THR A 90 0.63 -22.40 5.02
N PHE A 91 -0.70 -22.22 4.96
CA PHE A 91 -1.30 -21.24 4.05
C PHE A 91 -0.96 -19.80 4.46
N PHE A 92 -0.91 -19.52 5.76
CA PHE A 92 -0.48 -18.22 6.27
C PHE A 92 0.97 -17.93 5.91
N ASP A 93 1.90 -18.86 6.17
CA ASP A 93 3.33 -18.71 5.87
C ASP A 93 3.54 -18.44 4.37
N THR A 94 2.86 -19.23 3.52
CA THR A 94 2.92 -19.07 2.06
C THR A 94 2.41 -17.69 1.62
N TRP A 95 1.29 -17.25 2.16
CA TRP A 95 0.73 -15.93 1.84
C TRP A 95 1.64 -14.81 2.33
N SER A 96 2.13 -14.88 3.56
CA SER A 96 3.00 -13.87 4.17
C SER A 96 4.32 -13.68 3.40
N ILE A 97 4.92 -14.78 2.91
CA ILE A 97 6.10 -14.72 2.04
C ILE A 97 5.76 -14.02 0.70
N ASN A 98 4.63 -14.39 0.10
CA ASN A 98 4.24 -13.86 -1.21
C ASN A 98 3.87 -12.37 -1.16
N VAL A 99 3.23 -11.93 -0.10
CA VAL A 99 2.80 -10.54 0.09
C VAL A 99 3.95 -9.72 0.67
N PHE A 100 4.38 -10.03 1.89
CA PHE A 100 5.25 -9.14 2.65
C PHE A 100 6.72 -9.34 2.37
N GLN A 101 7.23 -10.58 2.31
CA GLN A 101 8.64 -10.78 2.01
C GLN A 101 8.98 -10.26 0.61
N LYS A 102 8.21 -10.65 -0.41
CA LYS A 102 8.41 -10.12 -1.77
C LYS A 102 8.22 -8.61 -1.85
N GLY A 103 7.16 -8.07 -1.25
CA GLY A 103 6.92 -6.63 -1.24
C GLY A 103 8.03 -5.84 -0.55
N SER A 104 8.52 -6.32 0.60
CA SER A 104 9.66 -5.72 1.29
C SER A 104 10.93 -5.72 0.44
N SER A 105 11.20 -6.80 -0.29
CA SER A 105 12.36 -6.88 -1.19
C SER A 105 12.26 -5.90 -2.37
N GLN A 106 11.05 -5.65 -2.88
CA GLN A 106 10.78 -4.66 -3.92
C GLN A 106 11.00 -3.24 -3.40
N LEU A 107 10.50 -2.95 -2.19
CA LEU A 107 10.73 -1.69 -1.50
C LEU A 107 12.23 -1.42 -1.30
N GLU A 108 13.00 -2.37 -0.77
CA GLU A 108 14.44 -2.21 -0.59
C GLU A 108 15.19 -2.06 -1.91
N SER A 109 14.83 -2.84 -2.93
CA SER A 109 15.44 -2.72 -4.26
C SER A 109 15.22 -1.31 -4.84
N THR A 110 14.04 -0.75 -4.59
CA THR A 110 13.70 0.62 -4.99
C THR A 110 14.56 1.64 -4.24
N VAL A 111 14.69 1.51 -2.91
CA VAL A 111 15.55 2.37 -2.10
C VAL A 111 16.98 2.37 -2.62
N GLN A 112 17.55 1.20 -2.90
CA GLN A 112 18.92 1.08 -3.42
C GLN A 112 19.10 1.73 -4.79
N LEU A 113 18.06 1.78 -5.63
CA LEU A 113 18.10 2.47 -6.91
C LEU A 113 17.98 3.98 -6.73
N LEU A 114 17.07 4.45 -5.87
CA LEU A 114 16.90 5.87 -5.58
C LEU A 114 18.15 6.48 -4.93
N GLN A 115 18.83 5.74 -4.06
CA GLN A 115 20.08 6.19 -3.44
C GLN A 115 21.24 6.40 -4.42
N LYS A 116 21.16 5.85 -5.65
CA LYS A 116 22.14 6.08 -6.72
C LYS A 116 21.80 7.30 -7.58
N ASP A 117 20.66 7.92 -7.34
CA ASP A 117 20.17 9.10 -8.05
C ASP A 117 20.29 10.30 -7.14
N ASP A 118 21.16 11.25 -7.51
CA ASP A 118 21.49 12.43 -6.71
C ASP A 118 20.24 13.25 -6.34
N SER A 119 19.16 13.16 -7.13
CA SER A 119 17.89 13.85 -6.89
C SER A 119 17.19 13.42 -5.59
N TYR A 120 17.50 12.22 -5.09
CA TYR A 120 16.87 11.63 -3.91
C TYR A 120 17.84 11.49 -2.72
N GLN A 121 19.08 11.94 -2.87
CA GLN A 121 20.08 11.84 -1.81
C GLN A 121 19.69 12.69 -0.60
N GLY A 122 19.75 12.11 0.60
CA GLY A 122 19.44 12.80 1.86
C GLY A 122 17.95 12.94 2.19
N LYS A 123 17.04 12.55 1.30
CA LYS A 123 15.60 12.54 1.59
C LYS A 123 15.24 11.41 2.55
N GLN A 124 14.29 11.67 3.45
CA GLN A 124 13.74 10.66 4.34
C GLN A 124 12.81 9.72 3.56
N ILE A 125 13.01 8.40 3.68
CA ILE A 125 12.21 7.43 2.92
C ILE A 125 11.24 6.69 3.84
N PHE A 126 9.97 6.67 3.45
CA PHE A 126 8.91 5.88 4.05
C PHE A 126 8.43 4.81 3.06
N LYS A 127 8.26 3.58 3.54
CA LYS A 127 7.93 2.41 2.72
C LYS A 127 6.57 1.85 3.12
N PHE A 128 5.71 1.58 2.13
CA PHE A 128 4.36 1.09 2.33
C PHE A 128 4.09 -0.15 1.49
N ILE A 129 3.44 -1.14 2.09
CA ILE A 129 2.76 -2.21 1.38
C ILE A 129 1.26 -1.92 1.45
N VAL A 130 0.64 -1.69 0.29
CA VAL A 130 -0.79 -1.45 0.16
C VAL A 130 -1.50 -2.79 -0.04
N LEU A 131 -2.43 -3.12 0.86
CA LEU A 131 -3.21 -4.36 0.80
C LEU A 131 -4.60 -4.11 0.23
N ASN A 132 -5.01 -4.93 -0.74
CA ASN A 132 -6.38 -4.91 -1.26
C ASN A 132 -7.42 -5.37 -0.21
N GLU A 133 -7.03 -6.28 0.69
CA GLU A 133 -7.94 -6.71 1.75
C GLU A 133 -7.92 -5.75 2.94
N ASN A 134 -9.10 -5.45 3.49
CA ASN A 134 -9.25 -4.70 4.75
C ASN A 134 -8.86 -5.58 5.95
N LEU A 135 -7.56 -5.82 6.05
CA LEU A 135 -6.96 -6.54 7.15
C LEU A 135 -6.71 -5.55 8.29
N TYR A 136 -7.75 -5.25 9.07
CA TYR A 136 -7.70 -4.29 10.19
C TYR A 136 -6.64 -4.61 11.26
N LEU A 137 -6.07 -5.82 11.23
CA LEU A 137 -4.99 -6.26 12.11
C LEU A 137 -3.59 -6.11 11.48
N ALA A 138 -3.47 -5.63 10.24
CA ALA A 138 -2.19 -5.61 9.52
C ALA A 138 -1.09 -4.84 10.26
N GLU A 139 -1.44 -3.72 10.91
CA GLU A 139 -0.53 -2.94 11.74
C GLU A 139 -0.65 -3.24 13.25
N ASN A 140 -1.50 -4.20 13.65
CA ASN A 140 -1.52 -4.66 15.04
C ASN A 140 -0.19 -5.35 15.39
N LEU A 141 0.41 -5.02 16.53
CA LEU A 141 1.74 -5.51 16.91
C LEU A 141 1.88 -7.04 16.85
N ILE A 142 0.91 -7.80 17.37
CA ILE A 142 1.00 -9.27 17.41
C ILE A 142 1.01 -9.86 15.99
N PHE A 143 0.13 -9.34 15.14
CA PHE A 143 0.03 -9.80 13.76
C PHE A 143 1.23 -9.33 12.93
N LYS A 144 1.69 -8.10 13.16
CA LYS A 144 2.90 -7.55 12.55
C LYS A 144 4.13 -8.36 12.96
N ASP A 145 4.32 -8.67 14.23
CA ASP A 145 5.42 -9.51 14.72
C ASP A 145 5.39 -10.90 14.07
N LEU A 146 4.20 -11.48 13.91
CA LEU A 146 4.03 -12.75 13.20
C LEU A 146 4.45 -12.62 11.73
N ILE A 147 4.10 -11.54 11.04
CA ILE A 147 4.58 -11.29 9.68
C ILE A 147 6.10 -11.10 9.67
N MET A 148 6.62 -10.24 10.53
CA MET A 148 8.04 -9.86 10.59
C MET A 148 8.94 -11.03 10.94
N SER A 149 8.45 -12.03 11.68
CA SER A 149 9.20 -13.26 11.95
C SER A 149 9.52 -14.09 10.68
N ARG A 150 8.91 -13.76 9.53
CA ARG A 150 9.10 -14.44 8.24
C ARG A 150 9.88 -13.58 7.23
N ILE A 151 10.29 -12.38 7.62
CA ILE A 151 10.96 -11.41 6.75
C ILE A 151 12.39 -11.21 7.29
N PRO A 152 13.40 -11.09 6.42
CA PRO A 152 14.74 -10.67 6.85
C PRO A 152 14.66 -9.35 7.63
N LYS A 153 15.38 -9.25 8.77
CA LYS A 153 15.29 -8.09 9.67
C LYS A 153 15.70 -6.78 8.99
N GLU A 154 16.61 -6.85 8.04
CA GLU A 154 17.05 -5.73 7.21
C GLU A 154 15.92 -5.17 6.33
N ASN A 155 14.89 -5.96 6.02
CA ASN A 155 13.77 -5.58 5.15
C ASN A 155 12.48 -5.33 5.94
N SER A 156 12.50 -5.41 7.28
CA SER A 156 11.26 -5.35 8.10
C SER A 156 10.77 -3.93 8.38
N ASN A 157 11.49 -2.90 7.93
CA ASN A 157 11.09 -1.51 8.14
C ASN A 157 10.12 -1.05 7.04
N PHE A 158 8.85 -1.38 7.17
CA PHE A 158 7.77 -0.87 6.33
C PHE A 158 6.46 -0.72 7.13
N TYR A 159 5.56 0.06 6.56
CA TYR A 159 4.18 0.19 7.01
C TYR A 159 3.26 -0.58 6.09
N THR A 160 2.17 -1.07 6.63
CA THR A 160 1.07 -1.66 5.88
C THR A 160 -0.10 -0.70 5.93
N ILE A 161 -0.75 -0.52 4.80
CA ILE A 161 -1.99 0.26 4.71
C ILE A 161 -2.97 -0.50 3.84
N THR A 162 -4.21 -0.62 4.28
CA THR A 162 -5.27 -1.23 3.47
C THR A 162 -5.79 -0.23 2.44
N ILE A 163 -6.38 -0.72 1.36
CA ILE A 163 -6.96 0.15 0.34
C ILE A 163 -8.07 1.05 0.90
N GLN A 164 -8.89 0.51 1.81
CA GLN A 164 -9.93 1.29 2.48
C GLN A 164 -9.35 2.39 3.38
N GLU A 165 -8.25 2.13 4.09
CA GLU A 165 -7.60 3.18 4.85
C GLU A 165 -7.07 4.26 3.92
N LEU A 166 -6.36 3.87 2.85
CA LEU A 166 -5.81 4.79 1.88
C LEU A 166 -6.90 5.70 1.30
N GLU A 167 -8.01 5.13 0.85
CA GLU A 167 -9.22 5.81 0.36
C GLU A 167 -9.77 6.90 1.31
N LEU A 168 -9.62 6.69 2.62
CA LEU A 168 -10.10 7.61 3.65
C LEU A 168 -9.06 8.64 4.07
N LEU A 169 -7.83 8.59 3.54
CA LEU A 169 -6.76 9.52 3.88
C LEU A 169 -6.77 10.81 3.08
N GLU A 170 -7.66 11.02 2.11
CA GLU A 170 -7.72 12.26 1.32
C GLU A 170 -7.80 13.52 2.21
N VAL A 171 -8.85 13.59 3.03
CA VAL A 171 -9.10 14.73 3.92
C VAL A 171 -7.99 14.87 4.97
N PRO A 172 -7.56 13.80 5.67
CA PRO A 172 -6.41 13.87 6.56
C PRO A 172 -5.13 14.39 5.90
N ILE A 173 -4.76 13.89 4.71
CA ILE A 173 -3.56 14.29 3.99
C ILE A 173 -3.63 15.77 3.61
N LYS A 174 -4.76 16.24 3.07
CA LYS A 174 -4.94 17.67 2.74
C LYS A 174 -4.89 18.57 3.96
N LYS A 175 -5.41 18.11 5.10
CA LYS A 175 -5.49 18.91 6.34
C LYS A 175 -4.18 18.95 7.11
N PHE A 176 -3.48 17.83 7.21
CA PHE A 176 -2.33 17.66 8.11
C PHE A 176 -1.00 17.48 7.38
N GLY A 177 -1.04 17.05 6.12
CA GLY A 177 0.13 16.60 5.39
C GLY A 177 0.59 15.21 5.83
N MET A 178 1.15 14.45 4.89
CA MET A 178 1.64 13.10 5.15
C MET A 178 2.77 13.07 6.19
N HIS A 179 3.63 14.11 6.23
CA HIS A 179 4.70 14.21 7.23
C HIS A 179 4.19 14.21 8.66
N LYS A 180 3.12 14.96 8.95
CA LYS A 180 2.55 15.01 10.31
C LYS A 180 1.91 13.68 10.69
N ILE A 181 1.25 13.03 9.72
CA ILE A 181 0.69 11.69 9.91
C ILE A 181 1.80 10.68 10.23
N MET A 182 2.92 10.74 9.50
CA MET A 182 4.05 9.85 9.75
C MET A 182 4.77 10.13 11.07
N ALA A 183 4.92 11.39 11.46
CA ALA A 183 5.49 11.75 12.75
C ALA A 183 4.66 11.16 13.90
N GLU A 184 3.33 11.31 13.87
CA GLU A 184 2.45 10.72 14.88
C GLU A 184 2.53 9.18 14.86
N LYS A 185 2.55 8.54 13.68
CA LYS A 185 2.69 7.08 13.58
C LYS A 185 4.00 6.60 14.22
N GLN A 186 5.11 7.27 13.93
CA GLN A 186 6.41 6.94 14.53
C GLN A 186 6.41 7.11 16.04
N ASP A 187 5.75 8.14 16.56
CA ASP A 187 5.66 8.38 18.00
C ASP A 187 4.74 7.40 18.71
N VAL A 188 3.64 6.96 18.08
CA VAL A 188 2.83 5.83 18.54
C VAL A 188 3.65 4.53 18.59
N ASP A 189 4.40 4.24 17.53
CA ASP A 189 5.21 3.02 17.46
C ASP A 189 6.29 2.98 18.55
N LYS A 190 6.93 4.12 18.85
CA LYS A 190 7.91 4.23 19.96
C LYS A 190 7.27 4.02 21.34
N ARG A 191 6.01 4.43 21.52
CA ARG A 191 5.27 4.21 22.78
C ARG A 191 4.89 2.75 22.99
N ASN A 192 5.00 1.92 21.95
CA ASN A 192 4.72 0.49 21.95
C ASN A 192 3.33 0.16 22.53
N ARG A 193 2.32 0.92 22.09
CA ARG A 193 0.90 0.75 22.45
C ARG A 193 0.13 0.24 21.23
N PRO A 194 -0.05 -1.08 21.10
CA PRO A 194 -0.59 -1.69 19.88
C PRO A 194 -1.94 -1.11 19.48
N GLU A 195 -2.81 -0.80 20.44
CA GLU A 195 -4.15 -0.23 20.25
C GLU A 195 -4.17 1.15 19.60
N GLU A 196 -3.12 1.95 19.79
CA GLU A 196 -3.05 3.32 19.27
C GLU A 196 -2.52 3.36 17.82
N GLY A 197 -1.87 2.29 17.35
CA GLY A 197 -1.15 2.24 16.07
C GLY A 197 -1.74 1.31 15.00
N GLN A 198 -2.91 0.72 15.26
CA GLN A 198 -3.48 -0.37 14.43
C GLN A 198 -3.91 0.04 13.03
N SER A 199 -4.13 1.34 12.80
CA SER A 199 -4.58 1.87 11.52
C SER A 199 -4.15 3.32 11.35
N PHE A 200 -3.90 3.74 10.12
CA PHE A 200 -3.61 5.14 9.80
C PHE A 200 -4.81 6.06 10.09
N ILE A 201 -6.01 5.50 10.12
CA ILE A 201 -7.23 6.21 10.52
C ILE A 201 -7.18 6.59 12.01
N HIS A 202 -6.73 5.67 12.87
CA HIS A 202 -6.57 5.97 14.29
C HIS A 202 -5.49 7.03 14.52
N ILE A 203 -4.37 6.93 13.79
CA ILE A 203 -3.32 7.96 13.79
C ILE A 203 -3.89 9.34 13.45
N CYS A 204 -4.67 9.43 12.37
CA CYS A 204 -5.26 10.70 11.97
C CYS A 204 -6.22 11.27 13.04
N LYS A 205 -7.00 10.41 13.71
CA LYS A 205 -7.87 10.83 14.83
C LYS A 205 -7.09 11.35 16.03
N ASN A 206 -5.91 10.80 16.33
CA ASN A 206 -5.03 11.27 17.40
C ASN A 206 -4.48 12.68 17.11
N ILE A 207 -4.18 12.97 15.85
CA ILE A 207 -3.72 14.31 15.43
C ILE A 207 -4.83 15.35 15.57
N GLY A 208 -6.09 14.96 15.31
CA GLY A 208 -7.25 15.78 15.57
C GLY A 208 -8.52 15.23 14.93
N SER A 209 -9.66 15.83 15.28
CA SER A 209 -10.95 15.45 14.70
C SER A 209 -10.97 15.70 13.18
N ILE A 210 -11.33 14.66 12.44
CA ILE A 210 -11.50 14.69 10.99
C ILE A 210 -12.75 13.89 10.65
N GLU A 211 -13.55 14.46 9.77
CA GLU A 211 -14.62 13.72 9.11
C GLU A 211 -13.98 12.82 8.04
N LEU A 212 -14.05 11.52 8.24
CA LEU A 212 -13.58 10.55 7.25
C LEU A 212 -14.65 10.46 6.17
N LYS A 213 -14.34 10.98 5.00
CA LYS A 213 -15.21 10.95 3.82
C LYS A 213 -14.42 10.45 2.64
N ASN A 214 -15.05 9.59 1.84
CA ASN A 214 -14.52 9.16 0.55
C ASN A 214 -15.36 9.82 -0.55
N SER A 215 -15.27 11.15 -0.63
CA SER A 215 -16.05 11.93 -1.59
C SER A 215 -15.80 11.50 -3.03
N TRP A 216 -14.61 10.97 -3.33
CA TRP A 216 -14.26 10.51 -4.66
C TRP A 216 -14.92 9.17 -5.04
N VAL A 217 -14.93 8.17 -4.17
CA VAL A 217 -15.66 6.93 -4.46
C VAL A 217 -17.16 7.20 -4.54
N GLU A 218 -17.69 8.06 -3.66
CA GLU A 218 -19.08 8.50 -3.74
C GLU A 218 -19.37 9.20 -5.09
N GLU A 219 -18.54 10.18 -5.48
CA GLU A 219 -18.68 10.88 -6.76
C GLU A 219 -18.52 9.95 -7.97
N THR A 220 -17.54 9.03 -7.94
CA THR A 220 -17.31 8.06 -9.02
C THR A 220 -18.47 7.09 -9.12
N TYR A 221 -18.98 6.63 -7.99
CA TYR A 221 -20.16 5.76 -7.93
C TYR A 221 -21.38 6.46 -8.53
N HIS A 222 -21.67 7.70 -8.09
CA HIS A 222 -22.76 8.50 -8.65
C HIS A 222 -22.57 8.73 -10.16
N ASN A 223 -21.42 9.24 -10.57
CA ASN A 223 -21.15 9.53 -11.99
C ASN A 223 -21.22 8.28 -12.87
N PHE A 224 -20.86 7.11 -12.36
CA PHE A 224 -20.91 5.87 -13.13
C PHE A 224 -22.30 5.24 -13.11
N PHE A 225 -22.92 5.07 -11.94
CA PHE A 225 -24.17 4.32 -11.78
C PHE A 225 -25.44 5.14 -12.00
N ASP A 226 -25.40 6.46 -11.76
CA ASP A 226 -26.54 7.33 -12.07
C ASP A 226 -26.80 7.39 -13.59
N GLN A 227 -25.78 7.11 -14.42
CA GLN A 227 -25.92 6.94 -15.86
C GLN A 227 -26.71 5.68 -16.26
N TYR A 228 -26.90 4.72 -15.34
CA TYR A 228 -27.61 3.46 -15.59
C TYR A 228 -29.00 3.38 -14.94
N ASN A 229 -29.51 4.45 -14.32
CA ASN A 229 -30.83 4.50 -13.65
C ASN A 229 -31.10 3.28 -12.73
N ILE A 230 -30.12 2.93 -11.89
CA ILE A 230 -30.28 1.93 -10.82
C ILE A 230 -30.51 2.64 -9.49
#